data_AF-A0A8T4M874-F1
#
_entry.id   AF-A0A8T4M874-F1
#
_cell.length_a   1.000
_cell.length_b   1.000
_cell.length_c   1.000
_cell.angle_alpha   90.00
_cell.angle_beta   90.00
_cell.angle_gamma   90.00
#
_symmetry.space_group_name_H-M   'P 1'
#
loop_
_entity.id
_entity.type
_entity.pdbx_description
1 polymer ?
#
loop_
_entity_poly.entity_id
_entity_poly.type
_entity_poly.pdbx_seq_one_letter_code
_entity_poly.pdbx_strand_id
1 'polypeptide(L)'
;MKFKYFLIFGLFLLIVPQLISAACPIQSDTNVVFYGETGTGGVGTVSKSWVIHFLDWWKSYDSNVKYVILSSADVTSNCNLADYPNVKVYLQPGGNAYKQQRKLGSAGKNNIINYIDSGRGYVAMCAGFYYTAGDYYWQGSYYDWSNLLGKYPTVEGSLTDIQDYDQSPGYTLTDVSNGEQMIYYGGPTRGWRQTPSDYPGIGLLTYTSIPNNLPAVIKYNNMLLTSVHPEAYENDGITGLSTEQRERNYIWFANAINDVSGTSFNVPQLPNPPVCGNLVCENGETWNNCPSDCLAPQCSDGLDNDGDLLIDYPNDPGCIDANDNSEIDGPIELFSDDFESGTLNNWVLSKVSGGNYWTASITNPYLGSYHAQCQPMSTSEPASTMEKTISTSGYSNIKASYYRKLIGLDIADEFQAKWFDGSTWTILEQTGSNSANDAGYLYKEFNLPTNAENNANFKIKFECTAGAVSEFCRIDNVKITAN
;
A
#
# COMPACT_ATOMS: atom_id res chain seq x y z
N MET A 1 32.76 -97.45 29.25
CA MET A 1 32.90 -96.06 28.73
C MET A 1 33.04 -95.12 29.92
N LYS A 2 34.00 -94.17 29.89
CA LYS A 2 34.11 -93.09 30.89
C LYS A 2 33.89 -91.76 30.17
N PHE A 3 32.78 -91.07 30.44
CA PHE A 3 32.61 -89.69 29.99
C PHE A 3 33.20 -88.75 31.03
N LYS A 4 34.15 -87.89 30.61
CA LYS A 4 34.64 -86.76 31.41
C LYS A 4 33.70 -85.58 31.18
N TYR A 5 33.09 -85.05 32.24
CA TYR A 5 32.51 -83.71 32.19
C TYR A 5 33.59 -82.69 32.55
N PHE A 6 33.93 -81.81 31.61
CA PHE A 6 34.76 -80.64 31.84
C PHE A 6 33.82 -79.46 32.13
N LEU A 7 33.84 -78.90 33.34
CA LEU A 7 33.23 -77.59 33.56
C LEU A 7 34.15 -76.53 32.94
N ILE A 8 33.65 -75.83 31.93
CA ILE A 8 34.27 -74.62 31.40
C ILE A 8 33.63 -73.44 32.14
N PHE A 9 34.38 -72.82 33.04
CA PHE A 9 34.00 -71.52 33.62
C PHE A 9 34.21 -70.44 32.54
N GLY A 10 33.16 -70.17 31.76
CA GLY A 10 33.14 -69.07 30.82
C GLY A 10 33.08 -67.74 31.55
N LEU A 11 34.24 -67.08 31.70
CA LEU A 11 34.32 -65.71 32.20
C LEU A 11 33.69 -64.78 31.16
N PHE A 12 32.40 -64.50 31.30
CA PHE A 12 31.72 -63.46 30.52
C PHE A 12 32.32 -62.10 30.92
N LEU A 13 33.27 -61.61 30.12
CA LEU A 13 33.57 -60.18 30.11
C LEU A 13 32.29 -59.47 29.65
N LEU A 14 31.63 -58.80 30.59
CA LEU A 14 30.70 -57.72 30.30
C LEU A 14 31.52 -56.61 29.61
N ILE A 15 31.56 -56.67 28.28
CA ILE A 15 31.90 -55.51 27.46
C ILE A 15 30.76 -54.52 27.68
N VAL A 16 30.91 -53.67 28.70
CA VAL A 16 30.13 -52.45 28.82
C VAL A 16 30.44 -51.67 27.55
N PRO A 17 29.47 -51.42 26.66
CA PRO A 17 29.73 -50.54 25.54
C PRO A 17 30.06 -49.18 26.13
N GLN A 18 31.31 -48.73 25.98
CA GLN A 18 31.62 -47.32 26.20
C GLN A 18 30.69 -46.56 25.26
N LEU A 19 29.76 -45.81 25.85
CA LEU A 19 28.98 -44.81 25.15
C LEU A 19 29.99 -43.79 24.62
N ILE A 20 30.38 -43.97 23.35
CA ILE A 20 31.11 -42.95 22.61
C ILE A 20 30.16 -41.77 22.52
N SER A 21 30.35 -40.78 23.39
CA SER A 21 29.70 -39.48 23.25
C SER A 21 30.00 -38.99 21.83
N ALA A 22 28.96 -38.70 21.07
CA ALA A 22 29.12 -38.16 19.73
C ALA A 22 29.89 -36.85 19.84
N ALA A 23 30.92 -36.66 19.01
CA ALA A 23 31.70 -35.44 19.04
C ALA A 23 30.82 -34.24 18.68
N CYS A 24 31.02 -33.12 19.38
CA CYS A 24 30.32 -31.87 19.08
C CYS A 24 30.50 -31.49 17.59
N PRO A 25 29.42 -31.21 16.83
CA PRO A 25 29.53 -30.82 15.43
C PRO A 25 30.02 -29.38 15.20
N ILE A 26 30.17 -28.56 16.25
CA ILE A 26 30.66 -27.18 16.15
C ILE A 26 32.15 -27.18 15.81
N GLN A 27 32.53 -26.48 14.75
CA GLN A 27 33.91 -26.33 14.30
C GLN A 27 34.51 -24.99 14.78
N SER A 28 35.83 -24.84 14.68
CA SER A 28 36.54 -23.65 15.15
C SER A 28 36.18 -22.36 14.41
N ASP A 29 35.69 -22.46 13.16
CA ASP A 29 35.22 -21.35 12.34
C ASP A 29 33.69 -21.15 12.40
N THR A 30 32.95 -22.03 13.10
CA THR A 30 31.49 -21.93 13.25
C THR A 30 31.14 -20.69 14.06
N ASN A 31 30.24 -19.87 13.52
CA ASN A 31 29.82 -18.60 14.12
C ASN A 31 28.31 -18.46 14.32
N VAL A 32 27.51 -19.27 13.62
CA VAL A 32 26.07 -19.43 13.84
C VAL A 32 25.79 -20.87 14.28
N VAL A 33 24.87 -21.07 15.22
CA VAL A 33 24.27 -22.39 15.49
C VAL A 33 22.76 -22.27 15.52
N PHE A 34 22.04 -23.33 15.19
CA PHE A 34 20.61 -23.39 15.48
C PHE A 34 20.15 -24.77 15.94
N TYR A 35 19.18 -24.80 16.85
CA TYR A 35 18.55 -26.04 17.30
C TYR A 35 17.57 -26.54 16.24
N GLY A 36 17.83 -27.73 15.68
CA GLY A 36 17.14 -28.24 14.49
C GLY A 36 16.59 -29.66 14.64
N GLU A 37 16.27 -30.12 15.85
CA GLU A 37 15.68 -31.44 16.05
C GLU A 37 14.15 -31.41 15.89
N THR A 38 13.67 -32.04 14.82
CA THR A 38 12.24 -32.12 14.49
C THR A 38 11.53 -33.25 15.23
N GLY A 39 10.20 -33.36 15.05
CA GLY A 39 9.41 -34.49 15.55
C GLY A 39 9.26 -34.51 17.07
N THR A 40 10.16 -35.23 17.77
CA THR A 40 10.19 -35.26 19.24
C THR A 40 10.96 -34.09 19.85
N GLY A 41 11.91 -33.50 19.11
CA GLY A 41 12.66 -32.31 19.53
C GLY A 41 11.85 -31.02 19.47
N GLY A 42 10.70 -31.02 18.81
CA GLY A 42 9.75 -29.91 18.82
C GLY A 42 10.00 -28.81 17.81
N VAL A 43 11.05 -28.86 17.00
CA VAL A 43 11.19 -27.96 15.84
C VAL A 43 10.23 -28.40 14.73
N GLY A 44 9.55 -27.44 14.10
CA GLY A 44 8.72 -27.70 12.92
C GLY A 44 9.58 -28.09 11.71
N THR A 45 9.14 -29.06 10.89
CA THR A 45 9.89 -29.43 9.67
C THR A 45 10.06 -28.23 8.73
N VAL A 46 8.96 -27.50 8.50
CA VAL A 46 8.93 -26.26 7.72
C VAL A 46 9.78 -25.17 8.38
N SER A 47 9.62 -24.91 9.68
CA SER A 47 10.43 -23.91 10.40
C SER A 47 11.95 -24.21 10.36
N LYS A 48 12.35 -25.48 10.36
CA LYS A 48 13.75 -25.88 10.14
C LYS A 48 14.22 -25.55 8.73
N SER A 49 13.38 -25.86 7.74
CA SER A 49 13.67 -25.63 6.32
C SER A 49 13.84 -24.14 6.02
N TRP A 50 12.93 -23.30 6.52
CA TRP A 50 13.01 -21.84 6.42
C TRP A 50 14.31 -21.25 7.00
N VAL A 51 14.73 -21.69 8.20
CA VAL A 51 16.01 -21.25 8.79
C VAL A 51 17.22 -21.67 7.93
N ILE A 52 17.16 -22.84 7.29
CA ILE A 52 18.21 -23.27 6.34
C ILE A 52 18.20 -22.38 5.09
N HIS A 53 17.05 -22.13 4.48
CA HIS A 53 16.91 -21.24 3.33
C HIS A 53 17.43 -19.82 3.61
N PHE A 54 17.09 -19.25 4.77
CA PHE A 54 17.59 -17.95 5.21
C PHE A 54 19.12 -17.94 5.41
N LEU A 55 19.69 -18.95 6.08
CA LEU A 55 21.13 -19.01 6.33
C LEU A 55 21.95 -19.31 5.07
N ASP A 56 21.45 -20.15 4.16
CA ASP A 56 22.09 -20.41 2.87
C ASP A 56 22.00 -19.20 1.93
N TRP A 57 20.89 -18.46 1.95
CA TRP A 57 20.77 -17.15 1.29
C TRP A 57 21.81 -16.17 1.84
N TRP A 58 21.89 -15.98 3.16
CA TRP A 58 22.81 -15.01 3.76
C TRP A 58 24.27 -15.38 3.46
N LYS A 59 24.60 -16.67 3.56
CA LYS A 59 25.91 -17.23 3.22
C LYS A 59 26.30 -17.06 1.75
N SER A 60 25.34 -16.91 0.84
CA SER A 60 25.62 -16.61 -0.57
C SER A 60 26.15 -15.17 -0.78
N TYR A 61 25.80 -14.24 0.11
CA TYR A 61 26.29 -12.84 0.12
C TYR A 61 27.45 -12.61 1.09
N ASP A 62 27.55 -13.41 2.16
CA ASP A 62 28.72 -13.45 3.03
C ASP A 62 29.17 -14.87 3.32
N SER A 63 30.22 -15.30 2.63
CA SER A 63 30.84 -16.61 2.84
C SER A 63 31.39 -16.83 4.26
N ASN A 64 31.53 -15.78 5.07
CA ASN A 64 31.89 -15.88 6.49
C ASN A 64 30.75 -16.43 7.36
N VAL A 65 29.49 -16.45 6.91
CA VAL A 65 28.39 -17.09 7.66
C VAL A 65 28.62 -18.61 7.66
N LYS A 66 29.05 -19.14 8.81
CA LYS A 66 29.34 -20.57 9.04
C LYS A 66 28.38 -21.10 10.10
N TYR A 67 27.36 -21.83 9.67
CA TYR A 67 26.34 -22.37 10.56
C TYR A 67 26.42 -23.89 10.75
N VAL A 68 26.02 -24.35 11.94
CA VAL A 68 25.85 -25.78 12.27
C VAL A 68 24.47 -26.02 12.88
N ILE A 69 23.83 -27.11 12.46
CA ILE A 69 22.54 -27.57 13.02
C ILE A 69 22.82 -28.47 14.23
N LEU A 70 22.24 -28.13 15.38
CA LEU A 70 22.38 -28.89 16.63
C LEU A 70 21.15 -29.75 16.91
N SER A 71 21.37 -31.00 17.32
CA SER A 71 20.36 -31.86 17.94
C SER A 71 20.18 -31.55 19.43
N SER A 72 19.20 -32.17 20.10
CA SER A 72 19.09 -32.01 21.56
C SER A 72 20.29 -32.61 22.28
N ALA A 73 20.87 -33.70 21.77
CA ALA A 73 22.07 -34.30 22.36
C ALA A 73 23.26 -33.34 22.27
N ASP A 74 23.35 -32.55 21.19
CA ASP A 74 24.41 -31.56 21.04
C ASP A 74 24.25 -30.41 22.03
N VAL A 75 23.04 -29.85 22.14
CA VAL A 75 22.76 -28.75 23.09
C VAL A 75 22.81 -29.20 24.56
N THR A 76 22.52 -30.46 24.88
CA THR A 76 22.46 -30.96 26.27
C THR A 76 23.75 -31.62 26.77
N SER A 77 24.52 -32.30 25.92
CA SER A 77 25.67 -33.11 26.36
C SER A 77 26.91 -33.04 25.47
N ASN A 78 26.78 -32.98 24.13
CA ASN A 78 27.96 -33.11 23.26
C ASN A 78 28.72 -31.78 23.14
N CYS A 79 28.00 -30.65 23.12
CA CYS A 79 28.56 -29.30 22.99
C CYS A 79 28.31 -28.46 24.25
N ASN A 80 29.38 -28.11 24.96
CA ASN A 80 29.35 -26.98 25.88
C ASN A 80 29.52 -25.68 25.09
N LEU A 81 28.45 -24.91 24.89
CA LEU A 81 28.48 -23.67 24.09
C LEU A 81 29.43 -22.59 24.64
N ALA A 82 29.89 -22.70 25.90
CA ALA A 82 30.91 -21.79 26.45
C ALA A 82 32.29 -22.00 25.81
N ASP A 83 32.60 -23.22 25.34
CA ASP A 83 33.93 -23.57 24.79
C ASP A 83 34.12 -23.09 23.34
N TYR A 84 33.07 -22.53 22.72
CA TYR A 84 33.05 -22.07 21.33
C TYR A 84 32.81 -20.54 21.26
N PRO A 85 33.81 -19.70 21.58
CA PRO A 85 33.65 -18.23 21.64
C PRO A 85 33.39 -17.57 20.29
N ASN A 86 33.64 -18.28 19.18
CA ASN A 86 33.35 -17.82 17.82
C ASN A 86 31.87 -17.94 17.45
N VAL A 87 31.10 -18.80 18.12
CA VAL A 87 29.64 -18.87 17.97
C VAL A 87 29.04 -17.60 18.56
N LYS A 88 28.62 -16.66 17.70
CA LYS A 88 28.04 -15.35 18.07
C LYS A 88 26.52 -15.32 17.97
N VAL A 89 25.93 -16.20 17.17
CA VAL A 89 24.48 -16.29 16.96
C VAL A 89 23.98 -17.69 17.30
N TYR A 90 22.94 -17.77 18.12
CA TYR A 90 22.14 -18.98 18.36
C TYR A 90 20.71 -18.71 17.89
N LEU A 91 20.17 -19.55 16.99
CA LEU A 91 18.77 -19.48 16.58
C LEU A 91 17.92 -20.62 17.20
N GLN A 92 16.75 -20.26 17.72
CA GLN A 92 15.73 -21.17 18.25
C GLN A 92 14.46 -21.10 17.37
N PRO A 93 14.24 -22.05 16.46
CA PRO A 93 13.16 -21.96 15.48
C PRO A 93 11.75 -22.29 16.03
N GLY A 94 10.75 -22.04 15.18
CA GLY A 94 9.34 -22.40 15.41
C GLY A 94 9.04 -23.90 15.53
N GLY A 95 7.77 -24.23 15.80
CA GLY A 95 7.30 -25.58 16.08
C GLY A 95 6.44 -25.67 17.33
N ASN A 96 6.88 -26.42 18.35
CA ASN A 96 6.11 -26.66 19.57
C ASN A 96 6.97 -26.51 20.84
N ALA A 97 6.78 -25.41 21.58
CA ALA A 97 7.59 -25.05 22.74
C ALA A 97 7.59 -26.11 23.85
N TYR A 98 6.45 -26.77 24.11
CA TYR A 98 6.35 -27.86 25.07
C TYR A 98 7.27 -29.05 24.71
N LYS A 99 7.34 -29.44 23.44
CA LYS A 99 8.29 -30.48 22.98
C LYS A 99 9.74 -30.00 23.07
N GLN A 100 10.03 -28.75 22.68
CA GLN A 100 11.38 -28.17 22.76
C GLN A 100 11.90 -28.18 24.21
N GLN A 101 11.15 -27.61 25.17
CA GLN A 101 11.56 -27.61 26.59
C GLN A 101 11.69 -29.02 27.17
N ARG A 102 10.81 -29.95 26.79
CA ARG A 102 10.85 -31.32 27.30
C ARG A 102 12.07 -32.10 26.76
N LYS A 103 12.48 -31.83 25.51
CA LYS A 103 13.62 -32.51 24.88
C LYS A 103 14.96 -31.93 25.37
N LEU A 104 15.06 -30.60 25.47
CA LEU A 104 16.25 -29.92 25.98
C LEU A 104 16.42 -30.10 27.50
N GLY A 105 15.32 -30.15 28.25
CA GLY A 105 15.32 -30.34 29.69
C GLY A 105 16.14 -29.28 30.43
N SER A 106 16.54 -29.60 31.66
CA SER A 106 17.32 -28.68 32.51
C SER A 106 18.74 -28.45 31.99
N ALA A 107 19.38 -29.47 31.40
CA ALA A 107 20.72 -29.36 30.84
C ALA A 107 20.77 -28.38 29.66
N GLY A 108 19.86 -28.54 28.69
CA GLY A 108 19.77 -27.67 27.52
C GLY A 108 19.35 -26.25 27.91
N LYS A 109 18.37 -26.11 28.81
CA LYS A 109 17.99 -24.82 29.41
C LYS A 109 19.21 -24.10 29.99
N ASN A 110 19.98 -24.77 30.85
CA ASN A 110 21.14 -24.15 31.50
C ASN A 110 22.23 -23.77 30.47
N ASN A 111 22.51 -24.60 29.47
CA ASN A 111 23.49 -24.31 28.43
C ASN A 111 23.08 -23.09 27.57
N ILE A 112 21.79 -22.96 27.23
CA ILE A 112 21.27 -21.81 26.47
C ILE A 112 21.24 -20.55 27.35
N ILE A 113 20.86 -20.64 28.62
CA ILE A 113 20.91 -19.51 29.57
C ILE A 113 22.36 -19.01 29.71
N ASN A 114 23.33 -19.90 29.95
CA ASN A 114 24.75 -19.55 30.04
C ASN A 114 25.27 -18.91 28.74
N TYR A 115 24.77 -19.35 27.58
CA TYR A 115 25.08 -18.73 26.29
C TYR A 115 24.55 -17.29 26.22
N ILE A 116 23.27 -17.07 26.55
CA ILE A 116 22.64 -15.74 26.57
C ILE A 116 23.34 -14.82 27.57
N ASP A 117 23.61 -15.29 28.79
CA ASP A 117 24.24 -14.50 29.86
C ASP A 117 25.73 -14.21 29.62
N SER A 118 26.36 -14.91 28.66
CA SER A 118 27.68 -14.51 28.13
C SER A 118 27.63 -13.37 27.10
N GLY A 119 26.46 -12.75 26.89
CA GLY A 119 26.27 -11.57 26.03
C GLY A 119 26.23 -11.87 24.52
N ARG A 120 26.04 -13.14 24.13
CA ARG A 120 26.01 -13.57 22.72
C ARG A 120 24.60 -13.58 22.14
N GLY A 121 24.46 -13.29 20.85
CA GLY A 121 23.17 -13.08 20.20
C GLY A 121 22.29 -14.33 20.19
N TYR A 122 21.06 -14.19 20.69
CA TYR A 122 20.07 -15.26 20.70
C TYR A 122 18.80 -14.83 19.98
N VAL A 123 18.33 -15.64 19.04
CA VAL A 123 17.20 -15.30 18.15
C VAL A 123 16.14 -16.37 18.30
N ALA A 124 14.90 -15.99 18.56
CA ALA A 124 13.83 -16.92 18.87
C ALA A 124 12.58 -16.62 18.05
N MET A 125 12.13 -17.58 17.25
CA MET A 125 11.01 -17.41 16.31
C MET A 125 9.81 -18.25 16.74
N CYS A 126 8.63 -17.63 16.86
CA CYS A 126 7.36 -18.28 17.21
C CYS A 126 7.50 -19.20 18.45
N ALA A 127 7.48 -20.52 18.30
CA ALA A 127 7.67 -21.49 19.39
C ALA A 127 8.99 -21.32 20.16
N GLY A 128 10.05 -20.81 19.52
CA GLY A 128 11.28 -20.44 20.20
C GLY A 128 11.08 -19.27 21.18
N PHE A 129 10.25 -18.28 20.82
CA PHE A 129 9.94 -17.16 21.71
C PHE A 129 9.08 -17.63 22.89
N TYR A 130 8.07 -18.50 22.67
CA TYR A 130 7.36 -19.18 23.77
C TYR A 130 8.32 -19.98 24.68
N TYR A 131 9.34 -20.63 24.11
CA TYR A 131 10.39 -21.33 24.88
C TYR A 131 11.28 -20.38 25.71
N THR A 132 11.43 -19.12 25.27
CA THR A 132 12.27 -18.10 25.91
C THR A 132 11.63 -17.46 27.13
N ALA A 133 10.29 -17.38 27.15
CA ALA A 133 9.51 -16.85 28.26
C ALA A 133 9.68 -17.66 29.56
N GLY A 134 9.21 -17.13 30.69
CA GLY A 134 9.06 -17.89 31.93
C GLY A 134 7.88 -18.85 31.88
N ASP A 135 6.78 -18.35 31.35
CA ASP A 135 5.48 -18.99 31.21
C ASP A 135 4.75 -18.34 30.02
N TYR A 136 3.65 -18.92 29.57
CA TYR A 136 2.87 -18.35 28.47
C TYR A 136 1.40 -18.76 28.47
N TYR A 137 0.57 -17.95 27.82
CA TYR A 137 -0.76 -18.36 27.39
C TYR A 137 -0.72 -18.86 25.94
N TRP A 138 -1.33 -20.01 25.67
CA TRP A 138 -1.61 -20.52 24.33
C TRP A 138 -3.11 -20.81 24.17
N GLN A 139 -3.76 -20.16 23.20
CA GLN A 139 -5.20 -20.24 22.92
C GLN A 139 -6.06 -20.10 24.20
N GLY A 140 -5.79 -19.06 24.99
CA GLY A 140 -6.49 -18.80 26.26
C GLY A 140 -5.98 -19.61 27.47
N SER A 141 -5.31 -20.75 27.25
CA SER A 141 -4.85 -21.64 28.31
C SER A 141 -3.46 -21.27 28.83
N TYR A 142 -3.26 -21.29 30.15
CA TYR A 142 -1.99 -20.97 30.80
C TYR A 142 -1.04 -22.18 30.87
N TYR A 143 0.25 -21.94 30.62
CA TYR A 143 1.30 -22.94 30.63
C TYR A 143 2.57 -22.42 31.31
N ASP A 144 2.99 -23.11 32.38
CA ASP A 144 4.26 -22.92 33.08
C ASP A 144 4.98 -24.28 33.07
N TRP A 145 6.07 -24.38 32.28
CA TRP A 145 6.88 -25.59 32.21
C TRP A 145 8.27 -25.33 32.76
N SER A 146 8.72 -26.19 33.68
CA SER A 146 9.97 -26.02 34.44
C SER A 146 11.25 -25.80 33.60
N ASN A 147 11.29 -26.25 32.34
CA ASN A 147 12.44 -26.09 31.45
C ASN A 147 12.29 -24.97 30.39
N LEU A 148 11.26 -24.12 30.44
CA LEU A 148 11.25 -22.84 29.71
C LEU A 148 12.40 -21.96 30.20
N LEU A 149 12.99 -21.12 29.35
CA LEU A 149 14.24 -20.43 29.69
C LEU A 149 14.06 -19.38 30.81
N GLY A 150 12.90 -18.73 30.91
CA GLY A 150 12.70 -17.66 31.90
C GLY A 150 13.54 -16.42 31.64
N LYS A 151 13.93 -16.17 30.39
CA LYS A 151 14.71 -14.99 29.97
C LYS A 151 13.84 -13.83 29.49
N TYR A 152 12.53 -14.07 29.33
CA TYR A 152 11.53 -13.05 29.04
C TYR A 152 10.28 -13.24 29.95
N PRO A 153 9.51 -12.18 30.29
CA PRO A 153 8.26 -12.32 31.03
C PRO A 153 7.19 -13.15 30.30
N THR A 154 6.04 -13.36 30.96
CA THR A 154 4.85 -13.99 30.37
C THR A 154 4.50 -13.41 29.01
N VAL A 155 4.25 -14.30 28.06
CA VAL A 155 3.77 -13.98 26.70
C VAL A 155 2.42 -14.66 26.43
N GLU A 156 1.74 -14.25 25.37
CA GLU A 156 0.46 -14.81 24.96
C GLU A 156 0.33 -14.98 23.44
N GLY A 157 -0.46 -15.95 23.04
CA GLY A 157 -0.92 -16.17 21.68
C GLY A 157 -1.73 -17.48 21.61
N SER A 158 -1.91 -18.10 20.44
CA SER A 158 -1.88 -17.45 19.15
C SER A 158 -2.87 -16.28 19.11
N LEU A 159 -2.48 -15.19 18.47
CA LEU A 159 -3.27 -13.99 18.23
C LEU A 159 -4.41 -14.27 17.23
N THR A 160 -5.56 -14.70 17.75
CA THR A 160 -6.76 -15.04 16.95
C THR A 160 -7.31 -13.85 16.16
N ASP A 161 -6.91 -12.63 16.51
CA ASP A 161 -7.30 -11.40 15.78
C ASP A 161 -6.49 -11.22 14.49
N ILE A 162 -5.38 -11.95 14.31
CA ILE A 162 -4.62 -12.05 13.06
C ILE A 162 -5.02 -13.33 12.33
N GLN A 163 -4.87 -14.48 13.00
CA GLN A 163 -5.19 -15.80 12.47
C GLN A 163 -5.41 -16.77 13.63
N ASP A 164 -6.52 -17.52 13.57
CA ASP A 164 -6.70 -18.70 14.40
C ASP A 164 -5.87 -19.85 13.84
N TYR A 165 -4.96 -20.38 14.66
CA TYR A 165 -4.01 -21.43 14.29
C TYR A 165 -4.73 -22.75 13.91
N ASP A 166 -5.91 -23.02 14.50
CA ASP A 166 -6.67 -24.24 14.23
C ASP A 166 -7.56 -24.14 12.97
N GLN A 167 -7.70 -22.94 12.38
CA GLN A 167 -8.43 -22.74 11.12
C GLN A 167 -7.47 -22.84 9.94
N SER A 168 -7.74 -23.76 9.00
CA SER A 168 -6.94 -23.91 7.78
C SER A 168 -6.84 -22.58 7.01
N PRO A 169 -5.63 -22.10 6.64
CA PRO A 169 -4.37 -22.85 6.59
C PRO A 169 -3.48 -22.75 7.85
N GLY A 170 -3.95 -22.11 8.92
CA GLY A 170 -3.25 -21.96 10.21
C GLY A 170 -2.28 -20.78 10.29
N TYR A 171 -1.99 -20.16 9.16
CA TYR A 171 -1.15 -18.97 9.02
C TYR A 171 -1.86 -17.90 8.18
N THR A 172 -1.36 -16.67 8.24
CA THR A 172 -1.71 -15.62 7.29
C THR A 172 -0.50 -14.73 7.00
N LEU A 173 -0.59 -13.94 5.93
CA LEU A 173 0.34 -12.86 5.66
C LEU A 173 -0.17 -11.60 6.38
N THR A 174 0.68 -10.91 7.14
CA THR A 174 0.28 -9.74 7.93
C THR A 174 1.25 -8.58 7.74
N ASP A 175 0.67 -7.38 7.67
CA ASP A 175 1.40 -6.12 7.54
C ASP A 175 2.07 -5.73 8.88
N VAL A 176 3.34 -5.34 8.80
CA VAL A 176 4.16 -4.92 9.95
C VAL A 176 4.68 -3.48 9.76
N SER A 177 5.04 -2.83 10.87
CA SER A 177 5.28 -1.38 10.95
C SER A 177 6.44 -0.81 10.12
N ASN A 178 7.24 -1.62 9.44
CA ASN A 178 8.23 -1.19 8.45
C ASN A 178 7.68 -1.12 7.01
N GLY A 179 6.38 -1.37 6.81
CA GLY A 179 5.74 -1.41 5.49
C GLY A 179 5.82 -2.76 4.79
N GLU A 180 6.43 -3.77 5.42
CA GLU A 180 6.55 -5.12 4.86
C GLU A 180 5.43 -6.05 5.28
N GLN A 181 5.34 -7.17 4.59
CA GLN A 181 4.43 -8.27 4.88
C GLN A 181 5.21 -9.50 5.33
N MET A 182 4.89 -10.00 6.52
CA MET A 182 5.53 -11.19 7.12
C MET A 182 4.50 -12.26 7.44
N ILE A 183 4.94 -13.52 7.46
CA ILE A 183 4.07 -14.64 7.80
C ILE A 183 3.84 -14.67 9.31
N TYR A 184 2.58 -14.70 9.71
CA TYR A 184 2.17 -14.99 11.08
C TYR A 184 1.62 -16.41 11.17
N TYR A 185 2.24 -17.25 12.01
CA TYR A 185 1.88 -18.66 12.19
C TYR A 185 1.83 -19.03 13.69
N GLY A 186 0.98 -18.32 14.45
CA GLY A 186 0.69 -18.64 15.85
C GLY A 186 1.69 -18.09 16.89
N GLY A 187 2.63 -17.22 16.50
CA GLY A 187 3.65 -16.70 17.40
C GLY A 187 3.12 -15.93 18.63
N PRO A 188 3.94 -15.75 19.68
CA PRO A 188 3.54 -15.05 20.88
C PRO A 188 3.80 -13.54 20.81
N THR A 189 3.09 -12.78 21.61
CA THR A 189 3.38 -11.36 21.89
C THR A 189 3.24 -11.07 23.39
N ARG A 190 3.32 -9.80 23.78
CA ARG A 190 2.94 -9.33 25.10
C ARG A 190 2.11 -8.05 24.97
N GLY A 191 1.02 -7.96 25.73
CA GLY A 191 0.12 -6.81 25.76
C GLY A 191 -1.16 -6.92 24.93
N TRP A 192 -1.66 -8.13 24.66
CA TRP A 192 -2.87 -8.32 23.83
C TRP A 192 -4.14 -8.45 24.68
N ARG A 193 -4.30 -9.51 25.47
CA ARG A 193 -5.52 -9.82 26.23
C ARG A 193 -5.26 -10.38 27.62
N GLN A 194 -4.26 -11.23 27.76
CA GLN A 194 -3.95 -12.02 28.96
C GLN A 194 -2.69 -11.55 29.67
N THR A 195 -1.86 -10.74 29.01
CA THR A 195 -0.63 -10.16 29.56
C THR A 195 -0.69 -8.62 29.63
N PRO A 196 0.00 -7.99 30.59
CA PRO A 196 0.10 -6.54 30.68
C PRO A 196 0.62 -5.89 29.39
N SER A 197 0.16 -4.67 29.11
CA SER A 197 0.54 -3.88 27.92
C SER A 197 1.98 -3.37 27.95
N ASP A 198 2.62 -3.32 29.13
CA ASP A 198 4.05 -3.06 29.24
C ASP A 198 4.87 -4.31 28.88
N TYR A 199 5.94 -4.12 28.12
CA TYR A 199 6.88 -5.17 27.76
C TYR A 199 8.33 -4.65 27.84
N PRO A 200 9.29 -5.45 28.31
CA PRO A 200 10.68 -5.02 28.41
C PRO A 200 11.41 -5.13 27.05
N GLY A 201 12.30 -4.17 26.79
CA GLY A 201 13.05 -4.10 25.53
C GLY A 201 12.50 -3.04 24.58
N ILE A 202 12.74 -3.24 23.29
CA ILE A 202 12.38 -2.31 22.20
C ILE A 202 11.56 -3.10 21.18
N GLY A 203 10.32 -2.67 20.90
CA GLY A 203 9.55 -3.17 19.77
C GLY A 203 10.21 -2.72 18.46
N LEU A 204 10.77 -3.65 17.70
CA LEU A 204 11.38 -3.36 16.40
C LEU A 204 10.34 -3.37 15.27
N LEU A 205 9.32 -4.21 15.39
CA LEU A 205 8.17 -4.27 14.50
C LEU A 205 6.90 -4.43 15.33
N THR A 206 5.82 -3.79 14.89
CA THR A 206 4.47 -3.94 15.45
C THR A 206 3.49 -4.35 14.36
N TYR A 207 2.43 -5.07 14.74
CA TYR A 207 1.32 -5.36 13.83
C TYR A 207 0.57 -4.07 13.51
N THR A 208 0.34 -3.79 12.22
CA THR A 208 -0.44 -2.59 11.82
C THR A 208 -1.94 -2.83 11.87
N SER A 209 -2.37 -4.09 11.72
CA SER A 209 -3.77 -4.52 11.77
C SER A 209 -4.35 -4.60 13.19
N ILE A 210 -3.52 -4.58 14.23
CA ILE A 210 -3.96 -4.62 15.63
C ILE A 210 -3.81 -3.24 16.29
N PRO A 211 -4.87 -2.73 16.96
CA PRO A 211 -4.78 -1.50 17.75
C PRO A 211 -3.66 -1.50 18.81
N ASN A 212 -3.19 -0.31 19.17
CA ASN A 212 -2.17 -0.05 20.21
C ASN A 212 -0.74 -0.54 19.87
N ASN A 213 -0.40 -0.75 18.59
CA ASN A 213 0.95 -1.08 18.14
C ASN A 213 1.53 -2.33 18.84
N LEU A 214 0.74 -3.41 18.87
CA LEU A 214 1.12 -4.67 19.50
C LEU A 214 2.42 -5.22 18.89
N PRO A 215 3.45 -5.60 19.68
CA PRO A 215 4.76 -5.94 19.15
C PRO A 215 4.76 -7.29 18.41
N ALA A 216 5.24 -7.27 17.17
CA ALA A 216 5.49 -8.43 16.33
C ALA A 216 6.94 -8.94 16.45
N VAL A 217 7.90 -8.04 16.70
CA VAL A 217 9.29 -8.39 17.01
C VAL A 217 9.86 -7.48 18.10
N ILE A 218 10.57 -8.06 19.08
CA ILE A 218 11.14 -7.36 20.23
C ILE A 218 12.65 -7.62 20.32
N LYS A 219 13.44 -6.55 20.43
CA LYS A 219 14.84 -6.60 20.87
C LYS A 219 14.87 -6.47 22.39
N TYR A 220 15.40 -7.48 23.08
CA TYR A 220 15.60 -7.43 24.53
C TYR A 220 17.03 -7.86 24.88
N ASN A 221 17.85 -6.91 25.30
CA ASN A 221 19.30 -7.08 25.46
C ASN A 221 19.94 -7.61 24.16
N ASN A 222 20.67 -8.72 24.26
CA ASN A 222 21.27 -9.50 23.17
C ASN A 222 20.30 -10.54 22.56
N MET A 223 18.98 -10.34 22.69
CA MET A 223 17.97 -11.25 22.15
C MET A 223 17.05 -10.58 21.12
N LEU A 224 16.76 -11.30 20.04
CA LEU A 224 15.76 -10.94 19.02
C LEU A 224 14.60 -11.95 19.09
N LEU A 225 13.42 -11.47 19.49
CA LEU A 225 12.28 -12.33 19.81
C LEU A 225 11.14 -12.03 18.82
N THR A 226 10.87 -12.96 17.90
CA THR A 226 9.92 -12.77 16.79
C THR A 226 8.65 -13.58 17.00
N SER A 227 7.51 -12.92 16.77
CA SER A 227 6.18 -13.54 16.70
C SER A 227 5.84 -13.95 15.27
N VAL A 228 6.13 -13.05 14.33
CA VAL A 228 6.14 -13.33 12.88
C VAL A 228 7.37 -14.16 12.49
N HIS A 229 7.36 -14.65 11.26
CA HIS A 229 8.43 -15.41 10.62
C HIS A 229 9.11 -14.60 9.50
N PRO A 230 10.11 -13.75 9.80
CA PRO A 230 10.95 -13.12 8.78
C PRO A 230 11.75 -14.13 7.97
N GLU A 231 12.01 -15.32 8.53
CA GLU A 231 12.79 -16.40 7.89
C GLU A 231 11.98 -17.23 6.88
N ALA A 232 10.66 -17.01 6.79
CA ALA A 232 9.74 -17.79 5.96
C ALA A 232 10.14 -17.85 4.48
N TYR A 233 9.93 -19.00 3.84
CA TYR A 233 10.30 -19.24 2.44
C TYR A 233 9.06 -19.52 1.58
N GLU A 234 8.91 -18.83 0.44
CA GLU A 234 7.75 -18.99 -0.43
C GLU A 234 7.63 -20.41 -0.98
N ASN A 235 6.41 -20.95 -0.98
CA ASN A 235 6.09 -22.31 -1.44
C ASN A 235 6.63 -23.46 -0.57
N ASP A 236 7.29 -23.19 0.57
CA ASP A 236 7.64 -24.21 1.56
C ASP A 236 6.66 -24.17 2.74
N GLY A 237 5.59 -24.96 2.64
CA GLY A 237 4.53 -25.04 3.66
C GLY A 237 3.58 -23.83 3.73
N ILE A 238 3.83 -22.78 2.95
CA ILE A 238 3.03 -21.55 2.87
C ILE A 238 2.83 -21.09 1.42
N THR A 239 1.84 -20.23 1.20
CA THR A 239 1.60 -19.49 -0.04
C THR A 239 1.39 -18.00 0.27
N GLY A 240 1.39 -17.16 -0.77
CA GLY A 240 1.07 -15.72 -0.67
C GLY A 240 2.25 -14.77 -0.48
N LEU A 241 3.35 -15.24 0.14
CA LEU A 241 4.61 -14.48 0.22
C LEU A 241 5.29 -14.46 -1.16
N SER A 242 5.67 -13.29 -1.66
CA SER A 242 6.47 -13.17 -2.90
C SER A 242 7.98 -13.33 -2.63
N THR A 243 8.74 -13.72 -3.65
CA THR A 243 10.22 -13.79 -3.59
C THR A 243 10.85 -12.46 -3.18
N GLU A 244 10.30 -11.34 -3.67
CA GLU A 244 10.76 -10.00 -3.33
C GLU A 244 10.48 -9.69 -1.85
N GLN A 245 9.26 -9.95 -1.36
CA GLN A 245 8.90 -9.79 0.05
C GLN A 245 9.77 -10.66 0.97
N ARG A 246 10.04 -11.92 0.60
CA ARG A 246 11.00 -12.78 1.31
C ARG A 246 12.36 -12.09 1.40
N GLU A 247 12.88 -11.56 0.31
CA GLU A 247 14.23 -10.98 0.30
C GLU A 247 14.34 -9.70 1.13
N ARG A 248 13.31 -8.84 1.11
CA ARG A 248 13.25 -7.67 2.00
C ARG A 248 13.13 -8.08 3.47
N ASN A 249 12.33 -9.10 3.78
CA ASN A 249 12.26 -9.71 5.12
C ASN A 249 13.60 -10.31 5.57
N TYR A 250 14.32 -11.01 4.67
CA TYR A 250 15.62 -11.61 4.93
C TYR A 250 16.70 -10.56 5.20
N ILE A 251 16.73 -9.47 4.42
CA ILE A 251 17.65 -8.34 4.61
C ILE A 251 17.39 -7.65 5.95
N TRP A 252 16.11 -7.39 6.27
CA TRP A 252 15.75 -6.83 7.57
C TRP A 252 16.17 -7.75 8.73
N PHE A 253 15.91 -9.06 8.61
CA PHE A 253 16.20 -10.04 9.65
C PHE A 253 17.71 -10.23 9.88
N ALA A 254 18.51 -10.32 8.81
CA ALA A 254 19.96 -10.41 8.88
C ALA A 254 20.58 -9.18 9.58
N ASN A 255 20.09 -7.97 9.27
CA ASN A 255 20.50 -6.75 9.95
C ASN A 255 20.11 -6.74 11.44
N ALA A 256 18.89 -7.17 11.78
CA ALA A 256 18.46 -7.30 13.18
C ALA A 256 19.28 -8.35 13.95
N ILE A 257 19.68 -9.45 13.31
CA ILE A 257 20.57 -10.47 13.90
C ILE A 257 21.97 -9.90 14.14
N ASN A 258 22.55 -9.17 13.17
CA ASN A 258 23.83 -8.47 13.35
C ASN A 258 23.80 -7.55 14.57
N ASP A 259 22.75 -6.72 14.69
CA ASP A 259 22.56 -5.78 15.80
C ASP A 259 22.45 -6.46 17.18
N VAL A 260 21.64 -7.50 17.35
CA VAL A 260 21.52 -8.17 18.66
C VAL A 260 22.72 -9.06 19.04
N SER A 261 23.53 -9.47 18.07
CA SER A 261 24.68 -10.36 18.29
C SER A 261 26.03 -9.64 18.29
N GLY A 262 26.06 -8.37 17.87
CA GLY A 262 27.28 -7.60 17.67
C GLY A 262 28.14 -8.10 16.51
N THR A 263 27.55 -8.80 15.53
CA THR A 263 28.25 -9.22 14.31
C THR A 263 28.15 -8.18 13.20
N SER A 264 29.01 -8.34 12.20
CA SER A 264 29.12 -7.45 11.04
C SER A 264 29.20 -8.28 9.74
N PHE A 265 28.41 -9.37 9.67
CA PHE A 265 28.30 -10.13 8.44
C PHE A 265 27.70 -9.25 7.35
N ASN A 266 28.22 -9.35 6.13
CA ASN A 266 27.70 -8.59 4.99
C ASN A 266 26.24 -8.98 4.74
N VAL A 267 25.38 -7.97 4.59
CA VAL A 267 23.97 -8.15 4.20
C VAL A 267 23.79 -7.37 2.90
N PRO A 268 23.24 -7.99 1.83
CA PRO A 268 22.95 -7.25 0.61
C PRO A 268 22.00 -6.11 0.95
N GLN A 269 22.21 -4.97 0.29
CA GLN A 269 21.22 -3.89 0.36
C GLN A 269 19.95 -4.36 -0.36
N LEU A 270 18.81 -3.79 0.01
CA LEU A 270 17.55 -4.05 -0.67
C LEU A 270 17.74 -3.77 -2.17
N PRO A 271 17.12 -4.55 -3.08
CA PRO A 271 16.60 -3.91 -4.29
C PRO A 271 15.65 -2.84 -3.78
N ASN A 272 15.98 -1.56 -3.99
CA ASN A 272 15.17 -0.42 -3.57
C ASN A 272 13.77 -0.48 -4.28
N PRO A 273 12.80 0.40 -3.92
CA PRO A 273 11.51 0.62 -4.61
C PRO A 273 11.53 1.88 -5.53
N PRO A 274 10.77 1.96 -6.65
CA PRO A 274 10.97 2.95 -7.71
C PRO A 274 10.70 4.38 -7.28
N VAL A 275 11.64 5.24 -7.66
CA VAL A 275 11.54 6.69 -7.69
C VAL A 275 12.25 7.10 -9.01
N CYS A 276 12.52 8.37 -9.32
CA CYS A 276 12.64 8.79 -10.74
C CYS A 276 14.05 9.29 -11.19
N GLY A 277 14.90 8.57 -11.93
CA GLY A 277 16.24 9.03 -12.33
C GLY A 277 17.41 8.78 -11.36
N ASN A 278 18.40 7.95 -11.73
CA ASN A 278 19.69 7.72 -11.05
C ASN A 278 20.86 7.42 -12.07
N LEU A 279 20.61 7.63 -13.37
CA LEU A 279 21.42 7.35 -14.57
C LEU A 279 21.48 5.85 -14.91
N VAL A 280 20.81 5.01 -14.12
CA VAL A 280 20.86 3.53 -14.09
C VAL A 280 19.53 3.01 -13.51
N CYS A 281 18.41 3.33 -14.16
CA CYS A 281 17.02 3.12 -13.71
C CYS A 281 16.86 2.02 -12.63
N GLU A 282 16.90 2.40 -11.35
CA GLU A 282 16.58 1.48 -10.26
C GLU A 282 15.08 1.52 -10.02
N ASN A 283 14.57 0.51 -9.33
CA ASN A 283 13.52 0.87 -8.40
C ASN A 283 14.19 1.78 -7.30
N GLY A 284 14.37 3.12 -7.40
CA GLY A 284 15.02 3.84 -6.26
C GLY A 284 15.23 5.38 -6.20
N GLU A 285 14.87 6.15 -7.21
CA GLU A 285 15.69 7.27 -7.73
C GLU A 285 15.26 8.74 -7.32
N THR A 286 15.40 9.83 -8.13
CA THR A 286 14.67 11.17 -8.13
C THR A 286 15.31 12.15 -9.14
N TRP A 287 14.61 13.13 -9.75
CA TRP A 287 15.18 13.98 -10.85
C TRP A 287 16.49 14.69 -10.46
N ASN A 288 16.64 15.01 -9.17
CA ASN A 288 17.89 15.51 -8.61
C ASN A 288 18.99 14.44 -8.50
N ASN A 289 18.65 13.19 -8.16
CA ASN A 289 19.60 12.08 -8.05
C ASN A 289 19.87 11.32 -9.37
N CYS A 290 19.06 11.53 -10.42
CA CYS A 290 19.58 11.89 -11.75
C CYS A 290 18.63 12.69 -12.65
N PRO A 291 19.22 13.64 -13.40
CA PRO A 291 18.57 14.33 -14.51
C PRO A 291 18.56 13.62 -15.88
N SER A 292 19.16 12.43 -16.05
CA SER A 292 19.17 11.75 -17.37
C SER A 292 18.07 10.72 -17.57
N ASP A 293 17.35 10.38 -16.52
CA ASP A 293 16.36 9.30 -16.57
C ASP A 293 15.09 9.57 -15.74
N CYS A 294 15.10 10.58 -14.86
CA CYS A 294 13.97 11.51 -14.84
C CYS A 294 14.36 12.98 -14.92
N LEU A 295 13.48 13.71 -15.56
CA LEU A 295 13.57 15.13 -15.83
C LEU A 295 12.88 15.89 -14.69
N ALA A 296 13.19 17.17 -14.54
CA ALA A 296 12.43 18.02 -13.63
C ALA A 296 10.95 18.06 -14.09
N PRO A 297 9.99 18.12 -13.15
CA PRO A 297 8.59 18.41 -13.48
C PRO A 297 8.52 19.70 -14.29
N GLN A 298 7.71 19.72 -15.35
CA GLN A 298 7.62 20.82 -16.32
C GLN A 298 7.58 22.19 -15.64
N CYS A 299 6.71 22.34 -14.63
CA CYS A 299 6.52 23.52 -13.80
C CYS A 299 7.69 23.90 -12.86
N SER A 300 8.87 23.33 -13.10
CA SER A 300 10.13 23.59 -12.39
C SER A 300 11.37 23.28 -13.24
N ASP A 301 11.21 23.03 -14.55
CA ASP A 301 12.32 22.64 -15.45
C ASP A 301 13.05 23.84 -16.07
N GLY A 302 12.47 25.05 -15.96
CA GLY A 302 13.07 26.30 -16.42
C GLY A 302 12.93 26.56 -17.92
N LEU A 303 12.06 25.82 -18.60
CA LEU A 303 11.66 26.02 -19.99
C LEU A 303 10.20 26.50 -20.04
N ASP A 304 9.81 27.01 -21.21
CA ASP A 304 8.41 27.26 -21.58
C ASP A 304 7.95 26.00 -22.34
N ASN A 305 7.20 25.12 -21.67
CA ASN A 305 6.83 23.79 -22.17
C ASN A 305 5.57 23.78 -23.05
N ASP A 306 4.69 24.77 -22.92
CA ASP A 306 3.42 24.85 -23.66
C ASP A 306 3.43 25.92 -24.78
N GLY A 307 4.31 26.93 -24.67
CA GLY A 307 4.58 27.96 -25.68
C GLY A 307 3.94 29.33 -25.41
N ASP A 308 3.37 29.59 -24.23
CA ASP A 308 2.65 30.84 -23.91
C ASP A 308 3.56 32.02 -23.47
N LEU A 309 4.87 31.77 -23.30
CA LEU A 309 5.92 32.68 -22.80
C LEU A 309 5.96 32.91 -21.28
N LEU A 310 5.20 32.14 -20.51
CA LEU A 310 5.34 31.96 -19.07
C LEU A 310 6.22 30.72 -18.82
N ILE A 311 6.78 30.62 -17.61
CA ILE A 311 7.80 29.63 -17.24
C ILE A 311 7.68 29.36 -15.75
N ASP A 312 7.51 28.08 -15.40
CA ASP A 312 7.49 27.49 -14.07
C ASP A 312 6.43 28.07 -13.11
N TYR A 313 6.06 27.27 -12.12
CA TYR A 313 5.37 27.77 -10.94
C TYR A 313 6.23 28.82 -10.20
N PRO A 314 5.69 29.99 -9.79
CA PRO A 314 4.28 30.40 -9.79
C PRO A 314 3.93 31.43 -10.88
N ASN A 315 4.76 31.58 -11.91
CA ASN A 315 4.54 32.60 -12.95
C ASN A 315 3.66 32.04 -14.07
N ASP A 316 3.80 30.74 -14.32
CA ASP A 316 2.96 29.95 -15.19
C ASP A 316 1.60 29.63 -14.54
N PRO A 317 0.46 29.92 -15.20
CA PRO A 317 -0.89 29.67 -14.70
C PRO A 317 -1.43 28.25 -14.98
N GLY A 318 -0.83 27.50 -15.91
CA GLY A 318 -1.10 26.08 -16.11
C GLY A 318 -0.54 25.23 -14.95
N CYS A 319 0.52 25.72 -14.30
CA CYS A 319 1.14 25.10 -13.14
C CYS A 319 0.36 25.23 -11.83
N ILE A 320 -0.08 24.10 -11.26
CA ILE A 320 -0.72 24.07 -9.94
C ILE A 320 0.29 24.26 -8.81
N ASP A 321 1.44 23.57 -8.89
CA ASP A 321 2.61 23.75 -8.02
C ASP A 321 3.92 23.31 -8.72
N ALA A 322 5.06 23.56 -8.09
CA ALA A 322 6.38 23.27 -8.67
C ALA A 322 6.74 21.77 -8.82
N ASN A 323 5.84 20.84 -8.48
CA ASN A 323 5.97 19.41 -8.78
C ASN A 323 4.98 18.97 -9.87
N ASP A 324 4.21 19.89 -10.44
CA ASP A 324 3.28 19.61 -11.52
C ASP A 324 4.05 19.33 -12.84
N ASN A 325 3.51 18.41 -13.63
CA ASN A 325 4.17 17.87 -14.83
C ASN A 325 3.52 18.40 -16.12
N SER A 326 2.80 19.51 -16.03
CA SER A 326 2.08 20.13 -17.15
C SER A 326 2.02 21.65 -16.94
N GLU A 327 2.62 22.41 -17.85
CA GLU A 327 2.40 23.86 -17.96
C GLU A 327 1.15 24.19 -18.80
N ILE A 328 0.45 23.19 -19.36
CA ILE A 328 -0.69 23.41 -20.25
C ILE A 328 -1.83 24.14 -19.52
N ASP A 329 -2.12 25.35 -19.99
CA ASP A 329 -3.19 26.20 -19.49
C ASP A 329 -4.56 25.50 -19.60
N GLY A 330 -5.30 25.46 -18.49
CA GLY A 330 -6.65 24.91 -18.45
C GLY A 330 -7.63 25.75 -19.28
N PRO A 331 -8.77 25.20 -19.76
CA PRO A 331 -9.72 25.97 -20.55
C PRO A 331 -10.25 27.19 -19.77
N ILE A 332 -9.78 28.38 -20.15
CA ILE A 332 -10.02 29.64 -19.44
C ILE A 332 -11.51 29.98 -19.54
N GLU A 333 -12.21 30.03 -18.40
CA GLU A 333 -13.64 30.34 -18.35
C GLU A 333 -13.88 31.85 -18.50
N LEU A 334 -14.19 32.29 -19.71
CA LEU A 334 -14.48 33.70 -20.02
C LEU A 334 -15.88 34.12 -19.55
N PHE A 335 -16.81 33.17 -19.47
CA PHE A 335 -18.15 33.38 -18.96
C PHE A 335 -18.80 32.06 -18.53
N SER A 336 -19.53 32.10 -17.42
CA SER A 336 -20.45 31.05 -17.00
C SER A 336 -21.73 31.66 -16.43
N ASP A 337 -22.88 31.01 -16.72
CA ASP A 337 -24.15 31.26 -16.03
C ASP A 337 -24.90 29.92 -15.90
N ASP A 338 -25.06 29.47 -14.65
CA ASP A 338 -25.89 28.34 -14.23
C ASP A 338 -27.32 28.77 -13.85
N PHE A 339 -27.64 30.07 -13.99
CA PHE A 339 -28.91 30.69 -13.67
C PHE A 339 -29.34 30.59 -12.19
N GLU A 340 -28.50 30.09 -11.27
CA GLU A 340 -28.81 29.92 -9.84
C GLU A 340 -29.04 31.25 -9.09
N SER A 341 -28.71 32.39 -9.72
CA SER A 341 -29.15 33.71 -9.24
C SER A 341 -30.69 33.89 -9.21
N GLY A 342 -31.44 32.98 -9.86
CA GLY A 342 -32.90 33.01 -9.95
C GLY A 342 -33.44 34.16 -10.81
N THR A 343 -32.58 34.88 -11.54
CA THR A 343 -32.96 36.01 -12.40
C THR A 343 -32.13 36.03 -13.68
N LEU A 344 -32.65 36.64 -14.75
CA LEU A 344 -31.91 36.89 -15.98
C LEU A 344 -31.45 38.36 -16.11
N ASN A 345 -31.27 39.06 -14.98
CA ASN A 345 -30.91 40.49 -14.96
C ASN A 345 -29.56 40.78 -15.63
N ASN A 346 -28.69 39.79 -15.71
CA ASN A 346 -27.37 39.87 -16.36
C ASN A 346 -27.41 39.65 -17.89
N TRP A 347 -28.60 39.40 -18.45
CA TRP A 347 -28.87 39.17 -19.88
C TRP A 347 -29.72 40.30 -20.46
N VAL A 348 -29.51 40.62 -21.73
CA VAL A 348 -30.37 41.52 -22.48
C VAL A 348 -31.52 40.71 -23.05
N LEU A 349 -32.74 41.00 -22.61
CA LEU A 349 -33.95 40.27 -23.00
C LEU A 349 -34.77 41.03 -24.04
N SER A 350 -35.19 40.35 -25.10
CA SER A 350 -36.26 40.81 -26.00
C SER A 350 -37.43 39.82 -25.99
N LYS A 351 -38.60 40.29 -26.43
CA LYS A 351 -39.75 39.41 -26.65
C LYS A 351 -40.40 39.69 -27.99
N VAL A 352 -40.92 38.64 -28.60
CA VAL A 352 -41.82 38.74 -29.76
C VAL A 352 -43.02 39.64 -29.44
N SER A 353 -43.54 40.31 -30.48
CA SER A 353 -44.75 41.15 -30.34
C SER A 353 -45.91 40.33 -29.78
N GLY A 354 -46.55 40.85 -28.73
CA GLY A 354 -47.61 40.14 -27.98
C GLY A 354 -47.16 39.00 -27.06
N GLY A 355 -45.93 38.48 -27.20
CA GLY A 355 -45.44 37.31 -26.46
C GLY A 355 -44.74 37.58 -25.12
N ASN A 356 -43.99 36.59 -24.62
CA ASN A 356 -43.29 36.64 -23.33
C ASN A 356 -41.76 36.71 -23.46
N TYR A 357 -41.08 37.24 -22.44
CA TYR A 357 -39.61 37.18 -22.30
C TYR A 357 -39.12 35.78 -21.92
N TRP A 358 -37.81 35.54 -22.05
CA TRP A 358 -37.12 34.49 -21.29
C TRP A 358 -37.18 34.80 -19.78
N THR A 359 -37.23 33.76 -18.95
CA THR A 359 -37.33 33.84 -17.48
C THR A 359 -36.53 32.73 -16.82
N ALA A 360 -35.95 32.97 -15.64
CA ALA A 360 -35.45 31.89 -14.79
C ALA A 360 -36.64 31.07 -14.21
N SER A 361 -36.47 29.75 -14.12
CA SER A 361 -37.52 28.80 -13.77
C SER A 361 -36.98 27.68 -12.89
N ILE A 362 -37.76 27.19 -11.92
CA ILE A 362 -37.36 26.10 -11.00
C ILE A 362 -37.84 24.71 -11.46
N THR A 363 -38.39 24.61 -12.67
CA THR A 363 -39.21 23.46 -13.07
C THR A 363 -38.43 22.47 -13.92
N ASN A 364 -37.76 21.49 -13.31
CA ASN A 364 -36.86 20.55 -14.01
C ASN A 364 -35.68 21.28 -14.69
N PRO A 365 -34.76 21.89 -13.91
CA PRO A 365 -33.44 22.29 -14.40
C PRO A 365 -32.59 21.07 -14.76
N TYR A 366 -31.44 21.28 -15.41
CA TYR A 366 -30.45 20.23 -15.67
C TYR A 366 -29.63 19.94 -14.41
N LEU A 367 -29.13 21.01 -13.77
CA LEU A 367 -28.36 20.99 -12.53
C LEU A 367 -28.87 22.12 -11.63
N GLY A 368 -28.64 22.03 -10.32
CA GLY A 368 -29.06 23.08 -9.39
C GLY A 368 -30.58 23.19 -9.22
N SER A 369 -31.07 24.41 -9.04
CA SER A 369 -32.42 24.79 -8.68
C SER A 369 -33.14 25.59 -9.77
N TYR A 370 -32.41 26.24 -10.68
CA TYR A 370 -32.91 27.16 -11.70
C TYR A 370 -32.37 26.83 -13.08
N HIS A 371 -33.14 27.19 -14.12
CA HIS A 371 -32.71 27.18 -15.51
C HIS A 371 -33.36 28.34 -16.27
N ALA A 372 -32.81 28.74 -17.42
CA ALA A 372 -33.43 29.74 -18.28
C ALA A 372 -34.49 29.09 -19.19
N GLN A 373 -35.68 29.67 -19.25
CA GLN A 373 -36.82 29.15 -20.02
C GLN A 373 -37.52 30.26 -20.81
N CYS A 374 -37.94 29.97 -22.04
CA CYS A 374 -38.88 30.79 -22.79
C CYS A 374 -40.17 30.03 -23.10
N GLN A 375 -41.28 30.76 -23.04
CA GLN A 375 -42.60 30.35 -23.49
C GLN A 375 -43.22 31.54 -24.26
N PRO A 376 -42.80 31.78 -25.50
CA PRO A 376 -43.08 33.04 -26.20
C PRO A 376 -44.56 33.26 -26.52
N MET A 377 -45.39 32.22 -26.65
CA MET A 377 -46.82 32.31 -27.03
C MET A 377 -47.06 32.98 -28.40
N SER A 378 -46.10 32.85 -29.30
CA SER A 378 -46.15 33.34 -30.68
C SER A 378 -45.05 32.69 -31.52
N THR A 379 -45.38 32.39 -32.78
CA THR A 379 -44.46 31.91 -33.83
C THR A 379 -43.93 33.03 -34.73
N SER A 380 -44.16 34.30 -34.36
CA SER A 380 -43.76 35.45 -35.17
C SER A 380 -42.31 35.88 -34.94
N GLU A 381 -41.68 36.41 -35.99
CA GLU A 381 -40.38 37.08 -35.90
C GLU A 381 -40.54 38.62 -35.72
N PRO A 382 -39.60 39.31 -35.03
CA PRO A 382 -38.44 38.77 -34.32
C PRO A 382 -38.81 37.96 -33.07
N ALA A 383 -38.12 36.83 -32.87
CA ALA A 383 -38.27 35.91 -31.75
C ALA A 383 -38.12 36.57 -30.35
N SER A 384 -38.53 35.83 -29.32
CA SER A 384 -38.12 36.14 -27.94
C SER A 384 -36.69 35.68 -27.70
N THR A 385 -35.82 36.57 -27.21
CA THR A 385 -34.39 36.30 -27.11
C THR A 385 -33.82 36.62 -25.74
N MET A 386 -32.72 35.95 -25.39
CA MET A 386 -31.79 36.36 -24.36
C MET A 386 -30.37 36.45 -24.95
N GLU A 387 -29.73 37.60 -24.78
CA GLU A 387 -28.43 37.94 -25.37
C GLU A 387 -27.43 38.33 -24.27
N LYS A 388 -26.17 37.86 -24.37
CA LYS A 388 -25.07 38.24 -23.50
C LYS A 388 -23.88 38.72 -24.33
N THR A 389 -23.30 39.85 -23.94
CA THR A 389 -22.01 40.33 -24.46
C THR A 389 -20.89 39.86 -23.53
N ILE A 390 -19.84 39.28 -24.10
CA ILE A 390 -18.72 38.64 -23.39
C ILE A 390 -17.47 39.01 -24.20
N SER A 391 -16.45 39.59 -23.57
CA SER A 391 -15.22 39.92 -24.28
C SER A 391 -14.34 38.68 -24.41
N THR A 392 -13.91 38.39 -25.63
CA THR A 392 -12.87 37.37 -25.92
C THR A 392 -11.54 38.04 -26.29
N SER A 393 -11.36 39.33 -25.98
CA SER A 393 -10.13 40.07 -26.26
C SER A 393 -8.93 39.47 -25.52
N GLY A 394 -7.86 39.20 -26.27
CA GLY A 394 -6.67 38.50 -25.76
C GLY A 394 -6.74 36.97 -25.80
N TYR A 395 -7.86 36.36 -26.22
CA TYR A 395 -8.06 34.90 -26.16
C TYR A 395 -8.28 34.24 -27.53
N SER A 396 -7.77 33.01 -27.65
CA SER A 396 -7.86 32.10 -28.80
C SER A 396 -8.77 30.88 -28.54
N ASN A 397 -8.97 30.05 -29.57
CA ASN A 397 -9.62 28.74 -29.49
C ASN A 397 -10.99 28.75 -28.77
N ILE A 398 -11.78 29.81 -29.00
CA ILE A 398 -13.02 30.05 -28.25
C ILE A 398 -14.01 28.90 -28.45
N LYS A 399 -14.57 28.40 -27.35
CA LYS A 399 -15.63 27.40 -27.34
C LYS A 399 -16.89 27.98 -26.70
N ALA A 400 -18.05 27.60 -27.22
CA ALA A 400 -19.34 27.84 -26.60
C ALA A 400 -19.99 26.51 -26.25
N SER A 401 -20.44 26.35 -25.01
CA SER A 401 -21.23 25.19 -24.59
C SER A 401 -22.40 25.56 -23.70
N TYR A 402 -23.42 24.70 -23.72
CA TYR A 402 -24.65 24.85 -22.95
C TYR A 402 -25.43 23.53 -22.92
N TYR A 403 -26.30 23.37 -21.92
CA TYR A 403 -27.32 22.32 -21.91
C TYR A 403 -28.65 22.89 -22.40
N ARG A 404 -29.37 22.15 -23.26
CA ARG A 404 -30.65 22.62 -23.80
C ARG A 404 -31.73 21.53 -23.83
N LYS A 405 -32.98 21.93 -23.62
CA LYS A 405 -34.15 21.05 -23.69
C LYS A 405 -35.30 21.76 -24.38
N LEU A 406 -35.72 21.24 -25.52
CA LEU A 406 -36.85 21.72 -26.30
C LEU A 406 -38.05 20.83 -26.00
N ILE A 407 -39.20 21.43 -25.71
CA ILE A 407 -40.41 20.72 -25.28
C ILE A 407 -41.53 21.08 -26.25
N GLY A 408 -42.10 20.06 -26.89
CA GLY A 408 -43.33 20.16 -27.68
C GLY A 408 -43.26 20.92 -29.00
N LEU A 409 -42.12 21.49 -29.40
CA LEU A 409 -42.03 22.40 -30.56
C LEU A 409 -42.54 21.72 -31.84
N ASP A 410 -43.39 22.41 -32.60
CA ASP A 410 -43.89 21.96 -33.90
C ASP A 410 -43.09 22.53 -35.09
N ILE A 411 -43.63 22.43 -36.31
CA ILE A 411 -42.94 22.87 -37.55
C ILE A 411 -42.98 24.40 -37.78
N ALA A 412 -43.87 25.11 -37.10
CA ALA A 412 -43.97 26.57 -37.12
C ALA A 412 -43.17 27.24 -36.00
N ASP A 413 -42.66 26.45 -35.06
CA ASP A 413 -41.83 26.86 -33.94
C ASP A 413 -40.35 26.82 -34.31
N GLU A 414 -39.54 27.66 -33.66
CA GLU A 414 -38.10 27.64 -33.85
C GLU A 414 -37.31 27.92 -32.56
N PHE A 415 -36.27 27.11 -32.35
CA PHE A 415 -35.18 27.43 -31.43
C PHE A 415 -33.91 27.70 -32.24
N GLN A 416 -33.22 28.79 -31.94
CA GLN A 416 -31.89 29.06 -32.50
C GLN A 416 -30.90 29.49 -31.40
N ALA A 417 -29.68 28.96 -31.47
CA ALA A 417 -28.53 29.45 -30.73
C ALA A 417 -27.54 30.08 -31.70
N LYS A 418 -27.08 31.30 -31.42
CA LYS A 418 -26.24 32.11 -32.30
C LYS A 418 -25.15 32.82 -31.54
N TRP A 419 -24.07 33.14 -32.22
CA TRP A 419 -23.02 34.00 -31.71
C TRP A 419 -22.73 35.17 -32.67
N PHE A 420 -22.11 36.24 -32.18
CA PHE A 420 -21.82 37.46 -32.93
C PHE A 420 -20.32 37.75 -32.98
N ASP A 421 -19.79 38.00 -34.17
CA ASP A 421 -18.37 38.35 -34.37
C ASP A 421 -18.08 39.86 -34.32
N GLY A 422 -19.00 40.66 -33.78
CA GLY A 422 -18.91 42.12 -33.82
C GLY A 422 -19.49 42.73 -35.12
N SER A 423 -19.72 41.93 -36.17
CA SER A 423 -20.32 42.36 -37.44
C SER A 423 -21.53 41.53 -37.86
N THR A 424 -21.49 40.21 -37.65
CA THR A 424 -22.38 39.21 -38.25
C THR A 424 -22.81 38.19 -37.19
N TRP A 425 -24.07 37.77 -37.23
CA TRP A 425 -24.58 36.66 -36.43
C TRP A 425 -24.40 35.34 -37.16
N THR A 426 -23.76 34.37 -36.51
CA THR A 426 -23.56 33.01 -37.02
C THR A 426 -24.31 32.00 -36.15
N ILE A 427 -25.00 31.06 -36.81
CA ILE A 427 -25.83 30.04 -36.16
C ILE A 427 -24.96 28.89 -35.66
N LEU A 428 -25.15 28.51 -34.40
CA LEU A 428 -24.58 27.29 -33.78
C LEU A 428 -25.56 26.12 -33.89
N GLU A 429 -26.83 26.39 -33.59
CA GLU A 429 -27.92 25.42 -33.62
C GLU A 429 -29.19 26.11 -34.10
N GLN A 430 -29.99 25.40 -34.91
CA GLN A 430 -31.34 25.81 -35.32
C GLN A 430 -32.20 24.56 -35.50
N THR A 431 -33.50 24.64 -35.18
CA THR A 431 -34.45 23.55 -35.52
C THR A 431 -34.92 23.63 -36.97
N GLY A 432 -34.96 24.81 -37.59
CA GLY A 432 -35.20 24.98 -39.02
C GLY A 432 -36.52 24.38 -39.51
N SER A 433 -37.62 24.74 -38.84
CA SER A 433 -38.99 24.23 -39.10
C SER A 433 -39.18 22.71 -38.93
N ASN A 434 -38.31 22.05 -38.17
CA ASN A 434 -38.55 20.68 -37.70
C ASN A 434 -39.13 20.70 -36.28
N SER A 435 -40.09 19.81 -36.01
CA SER A 435 -40.59 19.61 -34.65
C SER A 435 -39.50 19.04 -33.72
N ALA A 436 -39.50 19.47 -32.46
CA ALA A 436 -38.46 19.12 -31.49
C ALA A 436 -39.05 18.89 -30.09
N ASN A 437 -38.82 17.70 -29.54
CA ASN A 437 -39.25 17.34 -28.19
C ASN A 437 -38.22 16.39 -27.54
N ASP A 438 -37.32 16.94 -26.74
CA ASP A 438 -36.23 16.21 -26.10
C ASP A 438 -36.70 15.47 -24.84
N ALA A 439 -36.25 14.22 -24.67
CA ALA A 439 -36.51 13.44 -23.46
C ALA A 439 -35.82 14.01 -22.19
N GLY A 440 -34.71 14.74 -22.37
CA GLY A 440 -33.91 15.35 -21.31
C GLY A 440 -33.09 16.52 -21.87
N TYR A 441 -32.22 17.12 -21.05
CA TYR A 441 -31.29 18.13 -21.55
C TYR A 441 -30.20 17.46 -22.39
N LEU A 442 -29.88 18.03 -23.55
CA LEU A 442 -28.75 17.63 -24.38
C LEU A 442 -27.60 18.62 -24.18
N TYR A 443 -26.39 18.12 -23.98
CA TYR A 443 -25.17 18.92 -24.02
C TYR A 443 -24.87 19.34 -25.45
N LYS A 444 -24.49 20.61 -25.63
CA LYS A 444 -24.10 21.21 -26.90
C LYS A 444 -22.76 21.90 -26.69
N GLU A 445 -21.82 21.67 -27.60
CA GLU A 445 -20.49 22.28 -27.58
C GLU A 445 -20.06 22.60 -29.01
N PHE A 446 -19.44 23.76 -29.20
CA PHE A 446 -19.01 24.26 -30.49
C PHE A 446 -17.64 24.93 -30.35
N ASN A 447 -16.65 24.43 -31.10
CA ASN A 447 -15.42 25.17 -31.37
C ASN A 447 -15.77 26.31 -32.35
N LEU A 448 -15.48 27.55 -31.98
CA LEU A 448 -15.81 28.71 -32.80
C LEU A 448 -14.63 29.04 -33.74
N PRO A 449 -14.89 29.59 -34.94
CA PRO A 449 -13.83 30.01 -35.85
C PRO A 449 -13.12 31.28 -35.34
N THR A 450 -11.97 31.60 -35.93
CA THR A 450 -11.05 32.66 -35.49
C THR A 450 -11.64 34.08 -35.45
N ASN A 451 -12.81 34.33 -36.04
CA ASN A 451 -13.54 35.60 -35.87
C ASN A 451 -14.24 35.72 -34.50
N ALA A 452 -14.31 34.66 -33.70
CA ALA A 452 -14.69 34.69 -32.29
C ALA A 452 -13.53 35.12 -31.37
N GLU A 453 -12.29 34.96 -31.83
CA GLU A 453 -11.07 35.23 -31.06
C GLU A 453 -10.77 36.73 -30.98
N ASN A 454 -10.08 37.15 -29.92
CA ASN A 454 -9.66 38.53 -29.68
C ASN A 454 -10.77 39.61 -29.83
N ASN A 455 -12.01 39.28 -29.48
CA ASN A 455 -13.18 40.07 -29.88
C ASN A 455 -13.90 40.73 -28.69
N ALA A 456 -13.74 42.05 -28.55
CA ALA A 456 -14.41 42.83 -27.51
C ALA A 456 -15.94 42.92 -27.67
N ASN A 457 -16.44 42.62 -28.87
CA ASN A 457 -17.86 42.70 -29.22
C ASN A 457 -18.52 41.33 -29.34
N PHE A 458 -17.85 40.25 -28.92
CA PHE A 458 -18.40 38.91 -28.98
C PHE A 458 -19.70 38.80 -28.15
N LYS A 459 -20.66 38.04 -28.69
CA LYS A 459 -21.93 37.77 -28.01
C LYS A 459 -22.41 36.36 -28.23
N ILE A 460 -23.19 35.85 -27.29
CA ILE A 460 -24.00 34.64 -27.42
C ILE A 460 -25.48 35.02 -27.29
N LYS A 461 -26.36 34.33 -28.04
CA LYS A 461 -27.81 34.55 -28.02
C LYS A 461 -28.58 33.26 -28.18
N PHE A 462 -29.68 33.16 -27.44
CA PHE A 462 -30.69 32.12 -27.58
C PHE A 462 -32.02 32.75 -27.97
N GLU A 463 -32.68 32.16 -28.96
CA GLU A 463 -33.93 32.63 -29.57
C GLU A 463 -34.97 31.52 -29.49
N CYS A 464 -36.23 31.89 -29.24
CA CYS A 464 -37.35 30.96 -29.16
C CYS A 464 -38.63 31.59 -29.75
N THR A 465 -39.25 30.87 -30.68
CA THR A 465 -40.62 31.05 -31.14
C THR A 465 -41.40 29.77 -30.90
N ALA A 466 -42.62 29.89 -30.38
CA ALA A 466 -43.47 28.77 -29.97
C ALA A 466 -44.92 29.24 -29.76
N GLY A 467 -45.89 28.54 -30.34
CA GLY A 467 -47.29 28.99 -30.39
C GLY A 467 -48.13 28.69 -29.14
N ALA A 468 -47.91 27.57 -28.47
CA ALA A 468 -48.83 26.99 -27.49
C ALA A 468 -48.37 27.07 -26.04
N VAL A 469 -49.33 26.85 -25.13
CA VAL A 469 -49.12 26.86 -23.67
C VAL A 469 -48.30 25.68 -23.13
N SER A 470 -47.96 24.70 -23.98
CA SER A 470 -47.20 23.50 -23.64
C SER A 470 -45.78 23.48 -24.22
N GLU A 471 -45.42 24.47 -25.03
CA GLU A 471 -44.13 24.52 -25.74
C GLU A 471 -43.12 25.40 -25.00
N PHE A 472 -41.88 24.92 -24.91
CA PHE A 472 -40.81 25.61 -24.19
C PHE A 472 -39.44 25.39 -24.83
N CYS A 473 -38.65 26.46 -24.92
CA CYS A 473 -37.21 26.38 -25.06
C CYS A 473 -36.55 26.53 -23.68
N ARG A 474 -35.59 25.67 -23.34
CA ARG A 474 -34.86 25.73 -22.08
C ARG A 474 -33.36 25.64 -22.30
N ILE A 475 -32.61 26.42 -21.52
CA ILE A 475 -31.15 26.52 -21.53
C ILE A 475 -30.66 26.48 -20.10
N ASP A 476 -29.53 25.81 -19.87
CA ASP A 476 -28.90 25.64 -18.58
C ASP A 476 -27.37 25.55 -18.72
N ASN A 477 -26.62 25.88 -17.67
CA ASN A 477 -25.15 25.88 -17.61
C ASN A 477 -24.47 26.42 -18.89
N VAL A 478 -24.70 27.69 -19.24
CA VAL A 478 -24.03 28.31 -20.41
C VAL A 478 -22.59 28.63 -20.05
N LYS A 479 -21.64 28.23 -20.91
CA LYS A 479 -20.21 28.56 -20.77
C LYS A 479 -19.61 29.06 -22.08
N ILE A 480 -18.71 30.04 -21.97
CA ILE A 480 -17.76 30.40 -23.01
C ILE A 480 -16.35 30.20 -22.43
N THR A 481 -15.52 29.42 -23.12
CA THR A 481 -14.13 29.16 -22.70
C THR A 481 -13.14 29.50 -23.81
N ALA A 482 -11.87 29.64 -23.45
CA ALA A 482 -10.73 29.80 -24.36
C ALA A 482 -9.65 28.76 -24.07
N ASN A 483 -8.72 28.60 -25.02
CA ASN A 483 -7.55 27.71 -24.98
C ASN A 483 -6.43 28.30 -25.86
#